data_AF-A0A964D255-F1
#
_entry.id   AF-A0A964D255-F1
#
_cell.length_a   1.000
_cell.length_b   1.000
_cell.length_c   1.000
_cell.angle_alpha   90.00
_cell.angle_beta   90.00
_cell.angle_gamma   90.00
#
_symmetry.space_group_name_H-M   'P 1'
#
loop_
_entity.id
_entity.type
_entity.pdbx_description
1 polymer ?
#
loop_
_entity_poly.entity_id
_entity_poly.type
_entity_poly.pdbx_seq_one_letter_code
_entity_poly.pdbx_strand_id
1 'polypeptide(L)' 'MVDLRAIARPGEIRFTDALPKTRSGKIMRRLLRSLAAGEEVSGDTSTLEDRTVLDKLRADS' A
#
# COMPACT_ATOMS: atom_id res chain seq x y z
N MET A 1 -18.43 -19.31 -15.66
CA MET A 1 -18.13 -17.86 -15.54
C MET A 1 -18.30 -17.51 -14.07
N VAL A 2 -17.21 -17.17 -13.37
CA VAL A 2 -17.27 -16.84 -11.93
C VAL A 2 -17.66 -15.37 -11.79
N ASP A 3 -18.71 -15.10 -11.01
CA ASP A 3 -19.10 -13.72 -10.66
C ASP A 3 -18.11 -13.16 -9.62
N LEU A 4 -17.30 -12.18 -10.02
CA LEU A 4 -16.33 -11.51 -9.17
C LEU A 4 -16.99 -10.78 -7.99
N ARG A 5 -18.25 -10.34 -8.12
CA ARG A 5 -18.95 -9.54 -7.11
C ARG A 5 -19.10 -10.28 -5.78
N ALA A 6 -19.27 -11.60 -5.82
CA ALA A 6 -19.46 -12.43 -4.62
C ALA A 6 -18.16 -12.64 -3.82
N ILE A 7 -17.00 -12.65 -4.48
CA ILE A 7 -15.72 -13.03 -3.86
C ILE A 7 -14.68 -11.89 -3.75
N ALA A 8 -14.85 -10.82 -4.53
CA ALA A 8 -13.87 -9.72 -4.63
C ALA A 8 -14.36 -8.40 -4.04
N ARG A 9 -15.44 -8.41 -3.24
CA ARG A 9 -15.89 -7.20 -2.54
C ARG A 9 -14.82 -6.79 -1.52
N PRO A 10 -14.28 -5.54 -1.57
CA PRO A 10 -13.33 -5.08 -0.58
C PRO A 10 -13.97 -5.06 0.81
N GLY A 11 -13.24 -5.53 1.82
CA GLY A 11 -13.65 -5.38 3.22
C GLY A 11 -13.51 -3.94 3.71
N GLU A 12 -12.52 -3.22 3.20
CA GLU A 12 -12.20 -1.84 3.56
C GLU A 12 -11.66 -1.08 2.34
N ILE A 13 -11.92 0.23 2.26
CA ILE A 13 -11.37 1.14 1.26
C ILE A 13 -10.77 2.34 2.00
N ARG A 14 -9.47 2.57 1.80
CA ARG A 14 -8.75 3.74 2.33
C ARG A 14 -8.38 4.68 1.19
N PHE A 15 -8.81 5.94 1.30
CA PHE A 15 -8.43 6.98 0.36
C PHE A 15 -7.10 7.60 0.80
N THR A 16 -6.25 7.95 -0.17
CA THR A 16 -4.95 8.55 0.08
C THR A 16 -4.52 9.36 -1.15
N ASP A 17 -3.77 10.44 -0.91
CA ASP A 17 -3.24 11.29 -1.97
C ASP A 17 -2.00 10.69 -2.65
N ALA A 18 -1.32 9.75 -2.00
CA ALA A 18 -0.06 9.19 -2.50
C ALA A 18 0.10 7.70 -2.18
N LEU A 19 0.69 6.98 -3.14
CA LEU A 19 1.05 5.56 -3.00
C LEU A 19 2.57 5.40 -2.95
N PRO A 20 3.08 4.40 -2.22
CA PRO A 20 4.51 4.13 -2.19
C PRO A 20 4.96 3.62 -3.56
N LYS A 21 5.73 4.44 -4.27
CA LYS A 21 6.24 4.16 -5.61
C LYS A 21 7.77 4.15 -5.62
N THR A 22 8.33 3.34 -6.52
CA THR A 22 9.76 3.41 -6.86
C THR A 22 10.03 4.67 -7.69
N ARG A 23 11.30 5.09 -7.82
CA ARG A 23 11.71 6.17 -8.74
C ARG A 23 11.36 5.93 -10.21
N SER A 24 10.98 4.70 -10.57
CA SER A 24 10.47 4.33 -11.90
C SER A 24 8.94 4.30 -11.98
N GLY A 25 8.24 4.73 -10.92
CA GLY A 25 6.78 4.81 -10.84
C GLY A 25 6.06 3.50 -10.46
N LYS A 26 6.78 2.39 -10.21
CA LYS A 26 6.16 1.11 -9.85
C LYS A 26 5.63 1.16 -8.42
N ILE A 27 4.38 0.76 -8.21
CA ILE A 27 3.77 0.68 -6.87
C ILE A 27 4.40 -0.47 -6.07
N MET A 28 4.95 -0.17 -4.90
CA MET A 28 5.50 -1.16 -3.97
C MET A 28 4.38 -1.79 -3.12
N ARG A 29 3.53 -2.60 -3.75
CA ARG A 29 2.35 -3.24 -3.10
C ARG A 29 2.68 -4.05 -1.84
N ARG A 30 3.91 -4.55 -1.70
CA ARG A 30 4.35 -5.25 -0.47
C ARG A 30 4.26 -4.35 0.76
N LEU A 31 4.57 -3.06 0.61
CA LEU A 31 4.52 -2.08 1.69
C LEU A 31 3.08 -1.82 2.11
N LEU A 32 2.18 -1.69 1.14
CA LEU A 32 0.75 -1.56 1.38
C LEU A 32 0.19 -2.77 2.15
N ARG A 33 0.68 -3.99 1.87
CA ARG A 33 0.29 -5.20 2.62
C ARG A 33 0.76 -5.15 4.06
N SER A 34 2.02 -4.84 4.32
CA SER A 34 2.54 -4.73 5.69
C SER A 34 1.80 -3.66 6.48
N LEU A 35 1.53 -2.50 5.86
CA LEU A 35 0.75 -1.42 6.47
C LEU A 35 -0.68 -1.87 6.80
N ALA A 36 -1.37 -2.53 5.88
CA ALA A 36 -2.72 -3.05 6.12
C ALA A 36 -2.76 -4.16 7.19
N ALA A 37 -1.66 -4.91 7.36
CA ALA A 37 -1.50 -5.91 8.40
C ALA A 37 -1.05 -5.33 9.76
N GLY A 38 -0.73 -4.03 9.83
CA GLY A 38 -0.15 -3.41 11.04
C GLY A 38 1.29 -3.85 11.34
N GLU A 39 1.97 -4.44 10.38
CA GLU A 39 3.34 -4.94 10.52
C GLU A 39 4.38 -3.86 10.23
N GLU A 40 5.56 -3.99 10.81
CA GLU A 40 6.70 -3.16 10.42
C GLU A 40 7.11 -3.43 8.97
N VAL A 41 7.48 -2.35 8.28
CA VAL A 41 8.01 -2.44 6.92
C VAL A 41 9.39 -3.10 6.98
N SER A 42 9.48 -4.32 6.50
CA SER A 42 10.74 -5.07 6.38
C SER A 42 11.32 -4.99 4.96
N GLY A 43 12.64 -5.17 4.81
CA GLY A 43 13.32 -5.25 3.51
C GLY A 43 13.64 -3.92 2.82
N ASP A 44 14.26 -3.99 1.63
CA ASP A 44 14.84 -2.82 0.97
C ASP A 44 13.79 -1.81 0.44
N THR A 45 13.96 -0.55 0.84
CA THR A 45 13.16 0.62 0.43
C THR A 45 14.03 1.72 -0.19
N SER A 46 15.28 1.42 -0.55
CA SER A 46 16.23 2.36 -1.16
C SER A 46 15.75 2.96 -2.49
N THR A 47 14.91 2.22 -3.21
CA THR A 47 14.38 2.60 -4.53
C THR A 47 13.09 3.42 -4.46
N LEU A 48 12.55 3.62 -3.26
CA LEU A 48 11.34 4.43 -3.04
C LEU A 48 11.63 5.88 -3.43
N GLU A 49 10.66 6.51 -4.10
CA GLU A 49 10.76 7.90 -4.53
C GLU A 49 10.65 8.85 -3.34
N ASP A 50 9.64 8.66 -2.49
CA ASP A 50 9.38 9.47 -1.30
C ASP A 50 9.04 8.58 -0.10
N ARG A 51 9.91 8.61 0.93
CA ARG A 51 9.77 7.83 2.17
C ARG A 51 8.68 8.36 3.09
N THR A 52 8.35 9.64 3.02
CA THR A 52 7.36 10.28 3.89
C THR A 52 5.94 9.75 3.64
N VAL A 53 5.70 9.17 2.45
CA VAL A 53 4.42 8.52 2.12
C VAL A 53 4.09 7.38 3.09
N LEU A 54 5.10 6.65 3.59
CA LEU A 54 4.86 5.55 4.53
C LEU A 54 4.35 6.04 5.87
N ASP A 55 4.86 7.18 6.35
CA ASP A 55 4.43 7.77 7.62
C ASP A 55 3.02 8.36 7.49
N LYS A 56 2.71 9.01 6.36
CA LYS A 56 1.36 9.52 6.07
C LYS A 56 0.32 8.40 6.04
N LEU A 57 0.62 7.31 5.34
CA LEU A 57 -0.28 6.15 5.26
C LEU A 57 -0.50 5.44 6.60
N ARG A 58 0.42 5.60 7.56
CA ARG A 58 0.25 5.12 8.94
C ARG A 58 -0.59 6.08 9.78
N ALA A 59 -0.43 7.39 9.59
CA ALA A 59 -1.13 8.42 10.35
C ALA A 59 -2.62 8.51 10.02
N ASP A 60 -3.02 8.17 8.79
CA ASP A 60 -4.42 8.14 8.35
C ASP A 60 -5.21 6.89 8.86
N SER A 61 -4.66 6.14 9.84
CA SER A 61 -5.25 4.90 10.39
C SER A 61 -5.97 5.10 11.72
#